data_AF-G9KZQ1-F1
#
_entry.id   AF-G9KZQ1-F1
#
_cell.length_a   1.000
_cell.length_b   1.000
_cell.length_c   1.000
_cell.angle_alpha   90.00
_cell.angle_beta   90.00
_cell.angle_gamma   90.00
#
_symmetry.space_group_name_H-M   'P 1'
#
loop_
_entity.id
_entity.type
_entity.pdbx_description
1 polymer ?
#
loop_
_entity_poly.entity_id
_entity_poly.type
_entity_poly.pdbx_seq_one_letter_code
_entity_poly.pdbx_strand_id
1 'polypeptide(L)'
;WKRWMMPRAVTLRSWSPRPRGAHRNPRRRPPPSRFEPFLEDAPEARSPTVPSRIPTLASLSRSPPSPLVRFQLPNVLFAYAHTLALYHGGDDALVSDFCATLLGVSGALGAQQVFASAEEALQAAAQVLEAGEHPPGPLGTRGAMREAARILMGEGPADQKGYTLAALGHLAQTLGRARKQAVATEERDRLYRARKKCQFLLAWTNENETALMPLALDCARAHRAHAVAAEEVAALTEELERLWGGPLPPAPRILIEELPG
;
A
#
# COMPACT_ATOMS: atom_id res chain seq x y z
N TRP A 1 7.44 -0.46 -11.85
CA TRP A 1 7.19 -0.55 -10.39
C TRP A 1 8.43 -0.74 -9.50
N LYS A 2 9.43 -1.58 -9.84
CA LYS A 2 10.61 -1.85 -8.97
C LYS A 2 11.41 -0.60 -8.55
N ARG A 3 11.36 0.49 -9.34
CA ARG A 3 12.04 1.77 -9.03
C ARG A 3 11.31 2.67 -8.02
N TRP A 4 10.03 2.40 -7.77
CA TRP A 4 9.17 3.14 -6.84
C TRP A 4 9.12 2.50 -5.43
N MET A 5 9.30 1.17 -5.35
CA MET A 5 9.14 0.40 -4.10
C MET A 5 10.44 0.06 -3.36
N MET A 6 11.62 0.36 -3.93
CA MET A 6 12.91 0.07 -3.30
C MET A 6 13.59 1.35 -2.79
N PRO A 7 14.17 1.36 -1.56
CA PRO A 7 15.10 2.42 -1.17
C PRO A 7 16.34 2.34 -2.09
N ARG A 8 16.87 3.51 -2.51
CA ARG A 8 18.12 3.57 -3.30
C ARG A 8 19.21 2.84 -2.52
N ALA A 9 19.76 1.77 -3.09
CA ALA A 9 20.95 1.13 -2.53
C ALA A 9 22.06 2.17 -2.44
N VAL A 10 22.53 2.42 -1.22
CA VAL A 10 23.79 3.14 -0.99
C VAL A 10 24.88 2.28 -1.62
N THR A 11 25.47 2.75 -2.71
CA THR A 11 26.66 2.15 -3.31
C THR A 11 27.81 2.26 -2.32
N LEU A 12 28.02 1.22 -1.51
CA LEU A 12 29.30 0.92 -0.90
C LEU A 12 30.30 0.71 -2.04
N ARG A 13 31.20 1.68 -2.24
CA ARG A 13 32.39 1.50 -3.08
C ARG A 13 33.25 0.43 -2.42
N SER A 14 33.14 -0.81 -2.88
CA SER A 14 34.10 -1.86 -2.57
C SER A 14 35.42 -1.52 -3.26
N TRP A 15 36.41 -1.20 -2.44
CA TRP A 15 37.82 -1.16 -2.81
C TRP A 15 38.26 -2.56 -3.27
N SER A 16 39.03 -2.67 -4.35
CA SER A 16 39.69 -3.92 -4.74
C SER A 16 41.15 -3.65 -5.06
N PRO A 17 42.10 -4.43 -4.51
CA PRO A 17 43.52 -4.22 -4.74
C PRO A 17 43.96 -4.86 -6.07
N ARG A 18 44.92 -4.21 -6.75
CA ARG A 18 45.58 -4.76 -7.94
C ARG A 18 46.66 -5.76 -7.54
N PRO A 19 46.82 -6.90 -8.24
CA PRO A 19 48.10 -7.59 -8.31
C PRO A 19 48.85 -7.28 -9.62
N ARG A 20 50.17 -7.16 -9.51
CA ARG A 20 51.14 -7.13 -10.62
C ARG A 20 51.68 -8.55 -10.83
N GLY A 21 51.93 -8.92 -12.09
CA GLY A 21 53.01 -9.86 -12.44
C GLY A 21 52.63 -11.11 -13.23
N ALA A 22 52.61 -10.97 -14.55
CA ALA A 22 53.21 -11.84 -15.60
C ALA A 22 53.37 -13.37 -15.41
N HIS A 23 52.83 -14.16 -16.36
CA HIS A 23 53.60 -15.06 -17.25
C HIS A 23 52.77 -15.57 -18.45
N ARG A 24 53.43 -15.68 -19.62
CA ARG A 24 52.90 -16.04 -20.96
C ARG A 24 52.59 -17.53 -21.13
N ASN A 25 51.55 -17.86 -21.94
CA ASN A 25 51.72 -18.69 -23.14
C ASN A 25 50.51 -18.57 -24.10
N PRO A 26 50.69 -18.66 -25.45
CA PRO A 26 49.63 -18.42 -26.43
C PRO A 26 49.04 -19.74 -26.93
N ARG A 27 47.72 -19.81 -27.15
CA ARG A 27 47.08 -20.45 -28.33
C ARG A 27 45.56 -20.49 -28.21
N ARG A 28 44.93 -20.25 -29.37
CA ARG A 28 43.55 -20.54 -29.79
C ARG A 28 42.43 -19.68 -29.19
N ARG A 29 42.00 -18.70 -30.00
CA ARG A 29 40.65 -18.11 -29.96
C ARG A 29 39.63 -19.09 -30.55
N PRO A 30 38.51 -19.37 -29.88
CA PRO A 30 37.23 -19.66 -30.49
C PRO A 30 36.35 -18.38 -30.53
N PRO A 31 35.28 -18.34 -31.36
CA PRO A 31 34.57 -17.12 -31.73
C PRO A 31 33.76 -16.52 -30.57
N PRO A 32 33.38 -15.24 -30.64
CA PRO A 32 32.51 -14.65 -29.63
C PRO A 32 31.12 -15.31 -29.70
N SER A 33 30.84 -16.17 -28.73
CA SER A 33 29.48 -16.60 -28.40
C SER A 33 28.74 -15.38 -27.90
N ARG A 34 28.04 -14.71 -28.82
CA ARG A 34 27.08 -13.65 -28.54
C ARG A 34 25.90 -14.30 -27.82
N PHE A 35 26.04 -14.53 -26.51
CA PHE A 35 24.87 -14.64 -25.65
C PHE A 35 24.31 -13.23 -25.57
N GLU A 36 23.45 -12.89 -26.53
CA GLU A 36 22.47 -11.84 -26.31
C GLU A 36 21.63 -12.34 -25.15
N PRO A 37 21.62 -11.66 -23.98
CA PRO A 37 20.52 -11.87 -23.09
C PRO A 37 19.30 -11.38 -23.88
N PHE A 38 18.45 -12.32 -24.29
CA PHE A 38 17.04 -12.04 -24.51
C PHE A 38 16.52 -11.52 -23.16
N LEU A 39 16.75 -10.23 -22.92
CA LEU A 39 15.88 -9.41 -22.10
C LEU A 39 14.60 -9.34 -22.91
N GLU A 40 13.82 -10.40 -22.77
CA GLU A 40 12.40 -10.36 -23.04
C GLU A 40 11.91 -9.13 -22.26
N ASP A 41 11.53 -8.07 -22.99
CA ASP A 41 10.97 -6.85 -22.44
C ASP A 41 9.72 -7.25 -21.68
N ALA A 42 9.88 -7.59 -20.40
CA ALA A 42 8.78 -7.72 -19.47
C ALA A 42 8.04 -6.39 -19.57
N PRO A 43 6.73 -6.39 -19.89
CA PRO A 43 6.01 -5.18 -20.24
C PRO A 43 6.28 -4.13 -19.17
N GLU A 44 6.95 -3.04 -19.57
CA GLU A 44 7.27 -1.95 -18.67
C GLU A 44 5.98 -1.51 -18.04
N ALA A 45 5.88 -1.82 -16.76
CA ALA A 45 4.61 -1.80 -16.13
C ALA A 45 4.26 -0.33 -15.86
N ARG A 46 3.31 0.16 -16.67
CA ARG A 46 3.06 1.58 -16.92
C ARG A 46 2.58 2.26 -15.65
N SER A 47 3.31 3.29 -15.22
CA SER A 47 2.91 4.11 -14.08
C SER A 47 1.54 4.74 -14.32
N PRO A 48 0.66 4.79 -13.31
CA PRO A 48 -0.63 5.44 -13.46
C PRO A 48 -0.41 6.92 -13.81
N THR A 49 -1.11 7.40 -14.82
CA THR A 49 -0.99 8.78 -15.30
C THR A 49 -2.09 9.63 -14.69
N VAL A 50 -1.77 10.89 -14.36
CA VAL A 50 -2.77 11.86 -13.93
C VAL A 50 -3.82 12.03 -15.03
N PRO A 51 -5.13 11.93 -14.72
CA PRO A 51 -6.18 12.19 -15.71
C PRO A 51 -6.06 13.59 -16.31
N SER A 52 -6.07 13.69 -17.64
CA SER A 52 -5.95 14.97 -18.36
C SER A 52 -7.13 15.92 -18.15
N ARG A 53 -8.27 15.39 -17.69
CA ARG A 53 -9.47 16.17 -17.34
C ARG A 53 -9.97 15.73 -15.97
N ILE A 54 -9.96 16.66 -15.03
CA ILE A 54 -10.50 16.48 -13.69
C ILE A 54 -11.70 17.42 -13.56
N PRO A 55 -12.91 16.91 -13.26
CA PRO A 55 -14.07 17.76 -13.06
C PRO A 55 -13.89 18.63 -11.80
N THR A 56 -14.56 19.77 -11.76
CA THR A 56 -14.59 20.61 -10.55
C THR A 56 -15.53 20.02 -9.50
N LEU A 57 -15.29 20.30 -8.23
CA LEU A 57 -16.18 19.87 -7.13
C LEU A 57 -17.60 20.38 -7.30
N ALA A 58 -17.75 21.65 -7.74
CA ALA A 58 -19.06 22.27 -7.98
C ALA A 58 -19.87 21.56 -9.07
N SER A 59 -19.22 20.88 -10.02
CA SER A 59 -19.91 20.07 -11.03
C SER A 59 -20.41 18.72 -10.50
N LEU A 60 -19.86 18.24 -9.38
CA LEU A 60 -20.17 16.94 -8.79
C LEU A 60 -21.13 17.03 -7.60
N SER A 61 -21.13 18.16 -6.88
CA SER A 61 -21.96 18.41 -5.70
C SER A 61 -22.41 19.86 -5.66
N ARG A 62 -23.67 20.08 -5.26
CA ARG A 62 -24.22 21.41 -4.99
C ARG A 62 -23.92 21.91 -3.58
N SER A 63 -23.56 21.01 -2.67
CA SER A 63 -23.25 21.34 -1.28
C SER A 63 -21.74 21.40 -1.07
N PRO A 64 -21.25 22.28 -0.18
CA PRO A 64 -19.85 22.30 0.21
C PRO A 64 -19.38 20.93 0.71
N PRO A 65 -18.14 20.51 0.38
CA PRO A 65 -17.60 19.26 0.89
C PRO A 65 -17.46 19.34 2.42
N SER A 66 -17.77 18.24 3.10
CA SER A 66 -17.48 18.09 4.53
C SER A 66 -15.98 18.26 4.80
N PRO A 67 -15.57 18.90 5.91
CA PRO A 67 -14.16 19.01 6.28
C PRO A 67 -13.50 17.64 6.52
N LEU A 68 -14.29 16.59 6.74
CA LEU A 68 -13.83 15.22 6.96
C LEU A 68 -13.45 14.49 5.66
N VAL A 69 -13.78 15.04 4.48
CA VAL A 69 -13.46 14.43 3.18
C VAL A 69 -11.97 14.11 3.06
N ARG A 70 -11.10 14.98 3.59
CA ARG A 70 -9.64 14.79 3.55
C ARG A 70 -9.19 13.48 4.18
N PHE A 71 -9.86 13.01 5.23
CA PHE A 71 -9.50 11.79 5.96
C PHE A 71 -9.96 10.51 5.25
N GLN A 72 -10.66 10.63 4.13
CA GLN A 72 -10.96 9.49 3.26
C GLN A 72 -9.73 9.10 2.43
N LEU A 73 -8.85 10.06 2.11
CA LEU A 73 -7.67 9.80 1.28
C LEU A 73 -6.71 8.77 1.90
N PRO A 74 -6.32 8.83 3.18
CA PRO A 74 -5.40 7.86 3.77
C PRO A 74 -5.95 6.43 3.72
N ASN A 75 -7.24 6.24 4.03
CA ASN A 75 -7.90 4.93 3.97
C ASN A 75 -7.92 4.36 2.54
N VAL A 76 -8.30 5.19 1.56
CA VAL A 76 -8.35 4.79 0.14
C VAL A 76 -6.94 4.45 -0.38
N LEU A 77 -5.95 5.28 -0.05
CA LEU A 77 -4.58 5.11 -0.52
C LEU A 77 -3.86 3.94 0.14
N PHE A 78 -4.19 3.63 1.40
CA PHE A 78 -3.74 2.41 2.06
C PHE A 78 -4.22 1.18 1.29
N ALA A 79 -5.54 1.09 1.06
CA ALA A 79 -6.13 -0.04 0.36
C ALA A 79 -5.59 -0.15 -1.06
N TYR A 80 -5.43 0.99 -1.75
CA TYR A 80 -4.81 1.04 -3.07
C TYR A 80 -3.38 0.52 -3.08
N ALA A 81 -2.53 0.96 -2.15
CA ALA A 81 -1.15 0.49 -2.08
C ALA A 81 -1.08 -1.02 -1.83
N HIS A 82 -1.93 -1.52 -0.93
CA HIS A 82 -2.04 -2.95 -0.64
C HIS A 82 -2.46 -3.75 -1.88
N THR A 83 -3.57 -3.38 -2.53
CA THR A 83 -4.08 -4.13 -3.69
C THR A 83 -3.18 -4.00 -4.92
N LEU A 84 -2.55 -2.84 -5.11
CA LEU A 84 -1.60 -2.63 -6.18
C LEU A 84 -0.37 -3.53 -6.03
N ALA A 85 0.13 -3.70 -4.80
CA ALA A 85 1.25 -4.58 -4.52
C ALA A 85 0.89 -6.07 -4.65
N LEU A 86 -0.36 -6.43 -4.31
CA LEU A 86 -0.85 -7.80 -4.36
C LEU A 86 -1.18 -8.26 -5.79
N TYR A 87 -1.75 -7.39 -6.62
CA TYR A 87 -2.26 -7.74 -7.96
C TYR A 87 -1.53 -7.03 -9.11
N HIS A 88 -0.32 -6.51 -8.85
CA HIS A 88 0.61 -5.95 -9.85
C HIS A 88 0.06 -4.86 -10.80
N GLY A 89 -1.02 -4.17 -10.46
CA GLY A 89 -1.64 -3.17 -11.34
C GLY A 89 -3.08 -3.45 -11.74
N GLY A 90 -3.65 -4.58 -11.32
CA GLY A 90 -5.03 -4.94 -11.71
C GLY A 90 -5.10 -5.27 -13.19
N ASP A 91 -4.31 -6.28 -13.59
CA ASP A 91 -4.43 -6.93 -14.90
C ASP A 91 -5.90 -7.32 -15.14
N ASP A 92 -6.34 -7.32 -16.39
CA ASP A 92 -7.76 -7.51 -16.72
C ASP A 92 -8.31 -8.85 -16.18
N ALA A 93 -7.46 -9.86 -16.00
CA ALA A 93 -7.82 -11.14 -15.39
C ALA A 93 -8.05 -11.07 -13.86
N LEU A 94 -7.37 -10.14 -13.17
CA LEU A 94 -7.38 -9.99 -11.71
C LEU A 94 -8.17 -8.75 -11.25
N VAL A 95 -8.83 -8.05 -12.18
CA VAL A 95 -9.50 -6.78 -11.89
C VAL A 95 -10.67 -6.94 -10.91
N SER A 96 -11.36 -8.09 -10.95
CA SER A 96 -12.43 -8.41 -10.01
C SER A 96 -11.88 -8.60 -8.59
N ASP A 97 -10.85 -9.43 -8.42
CA ASP A 97 -10.19 -9.66 -7.13
C ASP A 97 -9.56 -8.39 -6.57
N PHE A 98 -8.91 -7.60 -7.43
CA PHE A 98 -8.39 -6.28 -7.08
C PHE A 98 -9.49 -5.39 -6.49
N CYS A 99 -10.65 -5.31 -7.15
CA CYS A 99 -11.76 -4.48 -6.68
C CYS A 99 -12.42 -5.05 -5.42
N ALA A 100 -12.55 -6.37 -5.30
CA ALA A 100 -13.11 -7.02 -4.12
C ALA A 100 -12.26 -6.74 -2.89
N THR A 101 -10.94 -6.96 -2.96
CA THR A 101 -10.01 -6.64 -1.87
C THR A 101 -9.97 -5.13 -1.59
N LEU A 102 -9.97 -4.29 -2.62
CA LEU A 102 -9.98 -2.82 -2.43
C LEU A 102 -11.21 -2.38 -1.63
N LEU A 103 -12.39 -2.89 -1.98
CA LEU A 103 -13.64 -2.52 -1.32
C LEU A 103 -13.73 -3.09 0.10
N GLY A 104 -13.20 -4.28 0.35
CA GLY A 104 -13.18 -4.85 1.70
C GLY A 104 -12.18 -4.16 2.64
N VAL A 105 -10.98 -3.83 2.15
CA VAL A 105 -9.95 -3.12 2.94
C VAL A 105 -10.29 -1.63 3.13
N SER A 106 -10.87 -0.97 2.12
CA SER A 106 -11.20 0.45 2.20
C SER A 106 -12.60 0.67 2.78
N GLY A 107 -12.68 0.91 4.09
CA GLY A 107 -13.90 1.38 4.74
C GLY A 107 -14.54 2.61 4.05
N ALA A 108 -13.73 3.53 3.51
CA ALA A 108 -14.22 4.70 2.77
C ALA A 108 -14.97 4.34 1.48
N LEU A 109 -14.58 3.27 0.79
CA LEU A 109 -15.17 2.85 -0.49
C LEU A 109 -16.23 1.77 -0.32
N GLY A 110 -15.97 0.75 0.50
CA GLY A 110 -16.86 -0.39 0.70
C GLY A 110 -18.00 -0.10 1.65
N ALA A 111 -17.67 0.33 2.87
CA ALA A 111 -18.62 0.59 3.95
C ALA A 111 -19.11 2.04 4.03
N GLN A 112 -18.57 2.92 3.18
CA GLN A 112 -18.84 4.37 3.21
C GLN A 112 -18.51 5.04 4.57
N GLN A 113 -17.55 4.47 5.29
CA GLN A 113 -17.13 4.94 6.60
C GLN A 113 -16.56 6.36 6.51
N VAL A 114 -16.92 7.17 7.50
CA VAL A 114 -16.37 8.52 7.69
C VAL A 114 -15.33 8.46 8.79
N PHE A 115 -14.24 9.22 8.63
CA PHE A 115 -13.13 9.28 9.57
C PHE A 115 -12.94 10.70 10.07
N ALA A 116 -12.58 10.85 11.34
CA ALA A 116 -12.27 12.11 12.00
C ALA A 116 -10.78 12.45 11.97
N SER A 117 -9.91 11.49 11.66
CA SER A 117 -8.46 11.70 11.55
C SER A 117 -7.77 10.80 10.52
N ALA A 118 -6.52 11.12 10.17
CA ALA A 118 -5.71 10.28 9.29
C ALA A 118 -5.28 8.98 9.97
N GLU A 119 -5.03 9.03 11.29
CA GLU A 119 -4.66 7.87 12.09
C GLU A 119 -5.82 6.86 12.12
N GLU A 120 -7.03 7.31 12.45
CA GLU A 120 -8.23 6.49 12.46
C GLU A 120 -8.47 5.84 11.09
N ALA A 121 -8.31 6.62 10.01
CA ALA A 121 -8.48 6.15 8.65
C ALA A 121 -7.50 5.02 8.26
N LEU A 122 -6.24 5.09 8.71
CA LEU A 122 -5.23 4.07 8.47
C LEU A 122 -5.42 2.85 9.39
N GLN A 123 -5.72 3.07 10.67
CA GLN A 123 -5.98 2.00 11.64
C GLN A 123 -7.19 1.15 11.25
N ALA A 124 -8.27 1.78 10.77
CA ALA A 124 -9.43 1.03 10.31
C ALA A 124 -9.09 0.05 9.17
N ALA A 125 -8.24 0.45 8.22
CA ALA A 125 -7.82 -0.44 7.13
C ALA A 125 -6.78 -1.48 7.60
N ALA A 126 -5.92 -1.10 8.54
CA ALA A 126 -4.94 -1.98 9.17
C ALA A 126 -5.61 -3.15 9.91
N GLN A 127 -6.64 -2.85 10.70
CA GLN A 127 -7.41 -3.84 11.46
C GLN A 127 -8.05 -4.90 10.55
N VAL A 128 -8.58 -4.48 9.39
CA VAL A 128 -9.14 -5.42 8.40
C VAL A 128 -8.07 -6.40 7.88
N LEU A 129 -6.84 -5.93 7.64
CA LEU A 129 -5.75 -6.82 7.21
C LEU A 129 -5.25 -7.73 8.34
N GLU A 130 -5.16 -7.20 9.55
CA GLU A 130 -4.71 -7.94 10.74
C GLU A 130 -5.73 -9.00 11.17
N ALA A 131 -7.02 -8.79 10.90
CA ALA A 131 -8.08 -9.77 11.10
C ALA A 131 -8.01 -10.95 10.10
N GLY A 132 -7.19 -10.86 9.05
CA GLY A 132 -7.02 -11.94 8.06
C GLY A 132 -8.20 -12.11 7.11
N GLU A 133 -9.09 -11.11 7.00
CA GLU A 133 -10.26 -11.14 6.10
C GLU A 133 -9.87 -11.07 4.61
N HIS A 134 -8.64 -10.63 4.32
CA HIS A 134 -8.08 -10.49 2.98
C HIS A 134 -6.66 -11.05 2.90
N PRO A 135 -6.21 -11.46 1.69
CA PRO A 135 -4.87 -12.02 1.52
C PRO A 135 -3.78 -11.06 2.01
N PRO A 136 -2.74 -11.55 2.73
CA PRO A 136 -1.64 -10.70 3.13
C PRO A 136 -0.86 -10.24 1.89
N GLY A 137 -0.77 -8.93 1.71
CA GLY A 137 0.01 -8.32 0.63
C GLY A 137 1.50 -8.25 0.99
N PRO A 138 2.40 -8.17 0.00
CA PRO A 138 3.86 -8.16 0.23
C PRO A 138 4.35 -6.91 0.99
N LEU A 139 3.53 -5.86 1.07
CA LEU A 139 3.83 -4.69 1.89
C LEU A 139 3.54 -4.91 3.39
N GLY A 140 2.64 -5.85 3.71
CA GLY A 140 1.99 -5.92 5.01
C GLY A 140 1.24 -4.63 5.37
N THR A 141 0.68 -4.60 6.58
CA THR A 141 -0.02 -3.43 7.12
C THR A 141 0.87 -2.20 7.20
N ARG A 142 2.05 -2.36 7.83
CA ARG A 142 3.01 -1.27 8.04
C ARG A 142 3.51 -0.67 6.72
N GLY A 143 3.77 -1.49 5.71
CA GLY A 143 4.19 -1.02 4.39
C GLY A 143 3.08 -0.26 3.67
N ALA A 144 1.83 -0.73 3.73
CA ALA A 144 0.69 -0.03 3.14
C ALA A 144 0.46 1.36 3.77
N MET A 145 0.60 1.50 5.11
CA MET A 145 0.55 2.82 5.77
C MET A 145 1.66 3.76 5.26
N ARG A 146 2.88 3.24 5.10
CA ARG A 146 4.02 4.01 4.60
C ARG A 146 3.81 4.48 3.17
N GLU A 147 3.30 3.61 2.30
CA GLU A 147 3.04 3.96 0.91
C GLU A 147 1.89 4.97 0.79
N ALA A 148 0.84 4.88 1.62
CA ALA A 148 -0.20 5.90 1.68
C ALA A 148 0.38 7.30 1.99
N ALA A 149 1.29 7.39 2.98
CA ALA A 149 1.98 8.63 3.31
C ALA A 149 2.85 9.15 2.15
N ARG A 150 3.57 8.26 1.45
CA ARG A 150 4.40 8.61 0.28
C ARG A 150 3.58 9.12 -0.90
N ILE A 151 2.44 8.50 -1.19
CA ILE A 151 1.55 8.92 -2.28
C ILE A 151 0.98 10.31 -2.01
N LEU A 152 0.64 10.63 -0.75
CA LEU A 152 0.18 11.96 -0.34
C LEU A 152 1.29 13.02 -0.36
N MET A 153 2.54 12.61 -0.11
CA MET A 153 3.69 13.50 -0.09
C MET A 153 4.11 13.95 -1.49
N GLY A 154 3.96 13.09 -2.51
CA GLY A 154 4.37 13.39 -3.89
C GLY A 154 5.90 13.38 -4.08
N GLU A 155 6.37 13.94 -5.21
CA GLU A 155 7.83 14.10 -5.50
C GLU A 155 8.45 15.33 -4.81
N GLY A 156 7.68 16.01 -3.95
CA GLY A 156 8.06 17.24 -3.27
C GLY A 156 7.15 18.41 -3.64
N PRO A 157 7.51 19.66 -3.28
CA PRO A 157 6.64 20.81 -3.41
C PRO A 157 6.21 21.17 -4.85
N ALA A 158 6.94 20.68 -5.86
CA ALA A 158 6.68 20.96 -7.26
C ALA A 158 5.57 20.09 -7.88
N ASP A 159 5.32 18.90 -7.33
CA ASP A 159 4.23 18.01 -7.75
C ASP A 159 3.73 17.23 -6.53
N GLN A 160 2.96 17.94 -5.70
CA GLN A 160 2.48 17.35 -4.46
C GLN A 160 1.24 16.47 -4.69
N LYS A 161 0.33 16.90 -5.57
CA LYS A 161 -0.92 16.19 -5.82
C LYS A 161 -0.85 15.13 -6.92
N GLY A 162 0.16 15.16 -7.80
CA GLY A 162 0.22 14.29 -8.99
C GLY A 162 0.09 12.81 -8.67
N TYR A 163 0.78 12.33 -7.65
CA TYR A 163 0.70 10.93 -7.23
C TYR A 163 -0.67 10.54 -6.69
N THR A 164 -1.27 11.40 -5.86
CA THR A 164 -2.62 11.17 -5.34
C THR A 164 -3.65 11.19 -6.47
N LEU A 165 -3.54 12.12 -7.41
CA LEU A 165 -4.42 12.21 -8.59
C LEU A 165 -4.27 11.00 -9.52
N ALA A 166 -3.04 10.55 -9.76
CA ALA A 166 -2.76 9.36 -10.56
C ALA A 166 -3.36 8.10 -9.91
N ALA A 167 -3.21 7.93 -8.59
CA ALA A 167 -3.78 6.81 -7.85
C ALA A 167 -5.31 6.80 -7.91
N LEU A 168 -5.97 7.94 -7.62
CA LEU A 168 -7.42 8.07 -7.67
C LEU A 168 -7.97 7.91 -9.10
N GLY A 169 -7.25 8.41 -10.11
CA GLY A 169 -7.56 8.24 -11.52
C GLY A 169 -7.52 6.77 -11.94
N HIS A 170 -6.46 6.06 -11.54
CA HIS A 170 -6.33 4.63 -11.78
C HIS A 170 -7.46 3.84 -11.11
N LEU A 171 -7.76 4.12 -9.84
CA LEU A 171 -8.90 3.50 -9.14
C LEU A 171 -10.22 3.73 -9.86
N ALA A 172 -10.53 4.97 -10.26
CA ALA A 172 -11.77 5.29 -10.94
C ALA A 172 -11.91 4.55 -12.28
N GLN A 173 -10.81 4.38 -13.03
CA GLN A 173 -10.78 3.60 -14.26
C GLN A 173 -10.99 2.11 -13.99
N THR A 174 -10.23 1.55 -13.05
CA THR A 174 -10.27 0.13 -12.67
C THR A 174 -11.63 -0.29 -12.14
N LEU A 175 -12.23 0.47 -11.23
CA LEU A 175 -13.61 0.26 -10.76
C LEU A 175 -14.64 0.34 -11.90
N GLY A 176 -14.39 1.19 -12.90
CA GLY A 176 -15.23 1.27 -14.09
C GLY A 176 -15.13 0.06 -15.01
N ARG A 177 -13.93 -0.50 -15.16
CA ARG A 177 -13.71 -1.74 -15.92
C ARG A 177 -14.38 -2.92 -15.22
N ALA A 178 -14.12 -3.10 -13.93
CA ALA A 178 -14.76 -4.14 -13.12
C ALA A 178 -16.29 -4.05 -13.18
N ARG A 179 -16.86 -2.83 -13.09
CA ARG A 179 -18.33 -2.65 -13.21
C ARG A 179 -18.91 -3.14 -14.53
N LYS A 180 -18.17 -3.04 -15.64
CA LYS A 180 -18.63 -3.53 -16.94
C LYS A 180 -18.62 -5.07 -17.02
N GLN A 181 -17.77 -5.71 -16.25
CA GLN A 181 -17.62 -7.17 -16.20
C GLN A 181 -18.54 -7.81 -15.14
N ALA A 182 -18.92 -7.07 -14.10
CA ALA A 182 -19.79 -7.54 -13.03
C ALA A 182 -21.18 -7.93 -13.58
N VAL A 183 -21.62 -9.15 -13.24
CA VAL A 183 -22.90 -9.72 -13.66
C VAL A 183 -24.01 -9.30 -12.70
N ALA A 184 -23.73 -9.32 -11.39
CA ALA A 184 -24.70 -9.01 -10.35
C ALA A 184 -24.97 -7.50 -10.25
N THR A 185 -26.24 -7.11 -10.22
CA THR A 185 -26.65 -5.69 -10.08
C THR A 185 -26.10 -5.05 -8.81
N GLU A 186 -26.14 -5.76 -7.68
CA GLU A 186 -25.64 -5.25 -6.41
C GLU A 186 -24.13 -4.95 -6.46
N GLU A 187 -23.35 -5.82 -7.09
CA GLU A 187 -21.92 -5.63 -7.29
C GLU A 187 -21.65 -4.43 -8.19
N ARG A 188 -22.39 -4.32 -9.31
CA ARG A 188 -22.32 -3.18 -10.22
C ARG A 188 -22.61 -1.85 -9.52
N ASP A 189 -23.53 -1.85 -8.56
CA ASP A 189 -23.89 -0.67 -7.77
C ASP A 189 -22.82 -0.31 -6.74
N ARG A 190 -22.24 -1.30 -6.05
CA ARG A 190 -21.10 -1.08 -5.14
C ARG A 190 -19.92 -0.48 -5.89
N LEU A 191 -19.54 -1.06 -7.03
CA LEU A 191 -18.46 -0.56 -7.89
C LEU A 191 -18.76 0.84 -8.43
N TYR A 192 -20.02 1.12 -8.78
CA TYR A 192 -20.44 2.46 -9.21
C TYR A 192 -20.23 3.50 -8.10
N ARG A 193 -20.71 3.24 -6.89
CA ARG A 193 -20.59 4.16 -5.75
C ARG A 193 -19.13 4.42 -5.39
N ALA A 194 -18.31 3.37 -5.33
CA ALA A 194 -16.87 3.50 -5.11
C ALA A 194 -16.20 4.34 -6.19
N ARG A 195 -16.51 4.09 -7.48
CA ARG A 195 -15.99 4.91 -8.58
C ARG A 195 -16.40 6.38 -8.44
N LYS A 196 -17.66 6.66 -8.09
CA LYS A 196 -18.14 8.03 -7.86
C LYS A 196 -17.41 8.70 -6.69
N LYS A 197 -17.14 7.97 -5.61
CA LYS A 197 -16.33 8.45 -4.48
C LYS A 197 -14.90 8.78 -4.91
N CYS A 198 -14.23 7.91 -5.68
CA CYS A 198 -12.90 8.20 -6.22
C CYS A 198 -12.89 9.44 -7.12
N GLN A 199 -13.90 9.63 -7.97
CA GLN A 199 -14.03 10.84 -8.79
C GLN A 199 -14.24 12.11 -7.96
N PHE A 200 -15.01 12.02 -6.88
CA PHE A 200 -15.19 13.12 -5.94
C PHE A 200 -13.89 13.46 -5.21
N LEU A 201 -13.17 12.46 -4.73
CA LEU A 201 -11.86 12.65 -4.10
C LEU A 201 -10.84 13.21 -5.08
N LEU A 202 -10.86 12.80 -6.35
CA LEU A 202 -10.00 13.33 -7.41
C LEU A 202 -10.21 14.85 -7.59
N ALA A 203 -11.48 15.28 -7.69
CA ALA A 203 -11.84 16.69 -7.76
C ALA A 203 -11.43 17.45 -6.49
N TRP A 204 -11.69 16.86 -5.31
CA TRP A 204 -11.32 17.46 -4.02
C TRP A 204 -9.81 17.67 -3.91
N THR A 205 -9.01 16.65 -4.20
CA THR A 205 -7.55 16.72 -4.20
C THR A 205 -7.02 17.77 -5.17
N ASN A 206 -7.63 17.89 -6.36
CA ASN A 206 -7.21 18.86 -7.35
C ASN A 206 -7.37 20.31 -6.87
N GLU A 207 -8.44 20.59 -6.13
CA GLU A 207 -8.78 21.91 -5.61
C GLU A 207 -8.22 22.21 -4.20
N ASN A 208 -7.75 21.20 -3.46
CA ASN A 208 -7.33 21.32 -2.05
C ASN A 208 -5.89 20.80 -1.81
N GLU A 209 -4.97 21.13 -2.73
CA GLU A 209 -3.58 20.64 -2.70
C GLU A 209 -2.84 20.95 -1.40
N THR A 210 -3.09 22.13 -0.80
CA THR A 210 -2.46 22.56 0.46
C THR A 210 -2.79 21.65 1.65
N ALA A 211 -3.89 20.90 1.58
CA ALA A 211 -4.28 19.95 2.61
C ALA A 211 -3.48 18.64 2.57
N LEU A 212 -2.74 18.36 1.48
CA LEU A 212 -2.05 17.09 1.30
C LEU A 212 -0.79 16.98 2.19
N MET A 213 -0.02 18.07 2.38
CA MET A 213 1.22 17.98 3.18
C MET A 213 0.93 17.66 4.65
N PRO A 214 0.01 18.37 5.33
CA PRO A 214 -0.34 18.05 6.70
C PRO A 214 -0.83 16.61 6.83
N LEU A 215 -1.66 16.16 5.88
CA LEU A 215 -2.21 14.81 5.87
C LEU A 215 -1.12 13.73 5.68
N ALA A 216 -0.15 13.97 4.80
CA ALA A 216 1.00 13.09 4.60
C ALA A 216 1.84 12.96 5.88
N LEU A 217 2.06 14.08 6.59
CA LEU A 217 2.78 14.10 7.86
C LEU A 217 2.02 13.38 8.98
N ASP A 218 0.69 13.52 9.04
CA ASP A 218 -0.16 12.76 9.95
C ASP A 218 -0.06 11.26 9.66
N CYS A 219 -0.14 10.85 8.39
CA CYS A 219 0.03 9.45 8.00
C CYS A 219 1.41 8.90 8.38
N ALA A 220 2.47 9.70 8.18
CA ALA A 220 3.82 9.32 8.56
C ALA A 220 3.99 9.20 10.08
N ARG A 221 3.31 10.04 10.87
CA ARG A 221 3.24 9.91 12.33
C ARG A 221 2.53 8.63 12.74
N ALA A 222 1.35 8.36 12.20
CA ALA A 222 0.58 7.15 12.49
C ALA A 222 1.36 5.88 12.11
N HIS A 223 2.08 5.88 10.98
CA HIS A 223 2.97 4.79 10.59
C HIS A 223 4.09 4.55 11.61
N ARG A 224 4.74 5.62 12.11
CA ARG A 224 5.79 5.48 13.13
C ARG A 224 5.22 4.99 14.46
N ALA A 225 4.06 5.50 14.87
CA ALA A 225 3.39 5.05 16.09
C ALA A 225 3.02 3.56 16.01
N HIS A 226 2.48 3.10 14.87
CA HIS A 226 2.19 1.68 14.64
C HIS A 226 3.46 0.81 14.69
N ALA A 227 4.57 1.30 14.12
CA ALA A 227 5.86 0.59 14.19
C ALA A 227 6.38 0.45 15.63
N VAL A 228 6.32 1.51 16.43
CA VAL A 228 6.71 1.48 17.85
C VAL A 228 5.83 0.52 18.64
N ALA A 229 4.51 0.61 18.48
CA ALA A 229 3.58 -0.29 19.14
C ALA A 229 3.81 -1.77 18.76
N ALA A 230 4.12 -2.06 17.50
CA ALA A 230 4.45 -3.42 17.06
C ALA A 230 5.76 -3.93 17.67
N GLU A 231 6.77 -3.07 17.82
CA GLU A 231 8.03 -3.40 18.49
C GLU A 231 7.83 -3.67 19.99
N GLU A 232 6.99 -2.87 20.66
CA GLU A 232 6.61 -3.07 22.07
C GLU A 232 5.87 -4.40 22.27
N VAL A 233 4.88 -4.70 21.41
CA VAL A 233 4.15 -5.98 21.46
C VAL A 233 5.09 -7.16 21.24
N ALA A 234 6.02 -7.06 20.29
CA ALA A 234 7.00 -8.11 20.02
C ALA A 234 7.92 -8.35 21.24
N ALA A 235 8.44 -7.27 21.86
CA ALA A 235 9.29 -7.36 23.04
C ALA A 235 8.56 -7.96 24.25
N LEU A 236 7.31 -7.55 24.48
CA LEU A 236 6.47 -8.13 25.55
C LEU A 236 6.15 -9.60 25.28
N THR A 237 5.91 -9.97 24.03
CA THR A 237 5.67 -11.36 23.64
C THR A 237 6.90 -12.21 23.90
N GLU A 238 8.09 -11.77 23.48
CA GLU A 238 9.36 -12.47 23.74
C GLU A 238 9.63 -12.65 25.25
N GLU A 239 9.35 -11.62 26.06
CA GLU A 239 9.50 -11.70 27.50
C GLU A 239 8.52 -12.71 28.11
N LEU A 240 7.26 -12.73 27.66
CA LEU A 240 6.27 -13.72 28.10
C LEU A 240 6.68 -15.13 27.71
N GLU A 241 7.13 -15.35 26.48
CA GLU A 241 7.59 -16.66 26.01
C GLU A 241 8.79 -17.15 26.83
N ARG A 242 9.71 -16.25 27.20
CA ARG A 242 10.83 -16.55 28.09
C ARG A 242 10.37 -16.98 29.48
N LEU A 243 9.38 -16.28 30.06
CA LEU A 243 8.80 -16.62 31.36
C LEU A 243 8.04 -17.95 31.33
N TRP A 244 7.38 -18.27 30.22
CA TRP A 244 6.65 -19.52 30.03
C TRP A 244 7.55 -20.70 29.67
N GLY A 245 8.79 -20.44 29.22
CA GLY A 245 9.67 -21.47 28.68
C GLY A 245 9.25 -21.97 27.30
N GLY A 246 8.47 -21.18 26.55
CA GLY A 246 7.94 -21.53 25.24
C GLY A 246 6.82 -20.59 24.77
N PRO A 247 6.28 -20.80 23.55
CA PRO A 247 5.28 -19.93 22.93
C PRO A 247 3.89 -20.00 23.56
N LEU A 248 3.68 -20.93 24.50
CA LEU A 248 2.38 -21.18 25.13
C LEU A 248 2.49 -20.99 26.65
N PRO A 249 1.45 -20.43 27.29
CA PRO A 249 1.42 -20.31 28.75
C PRO A 249 1.49 -21.68 29.41
N PRO A 250 2.17 -21.80 30.58
CA PRO A 250 2.26 -23.06 31.32
C PRO A 250 0.87 -23.51 31.78
N ALA A 251 0.67 -24.82 31.85
CA ALA A 251 -0.58 -25.38 32.35
C ALA A 251 -0.85 -24.94 33.81
N PRO A 252 -2.09 -24.56 34.16
CA PRO A 252 -2.43 -24.17 35.52
C PRO A 252 -2.18 -25.34 36.48
N ARG A 253 -1.41 -25.09 37.57
CA ARG A 253 -1.18 -26.09 38.62
C ARG A 253 -2.43 -26.20 39.49
N ILE A 254 -3.02 -27.40 39.56
CA ILE A 254 -4.07 -27.72 40.53
C ILE A 254 -3.39 -27.92 41.88
N LEU A 255 -3.62 -27.01 42.83
CA LEU A 255 -3.18 -27.21 44.22
C LEU A 255 -4.06 -28.30 44.84
N ILE A 256 -3.46 -29.45 45.17
CA ILE A 256 -4.09 -30.44 46.05
C ILE A 256 -3.58 -30.12 47.45
N GLU A 257 -4.39 -29.43 48.25
CA GLU A 257 -4.20 -29.35 49.70
C GLU A 257 -4.52 -30.73 50.29
N GLU A 258 -3.50 -31.51 50.63
CA GLU A 258 -3.72 -32.67 51.50
C GLU A 258 -3.91 -32.18 52.94
N LEU A 259 -5.13 -32.33 53.46
CA LEU A 259 -5.44 -32.15 54.87
C LEU A 259 -4.80 -33.28 55.67
N PRO A 260 -4.02 -33.00 56.74
CA PRO A 260 -3.46 -34.03 57.60
C PRO A 260 -4.58 -34.70 58.41
N GLY A 261 -4.63 -36.03 58.36
CA GLY A 261 -5.54 -36.89 59.13
C GLY A 261 -5.04 -37.20 60.54
#